data_AF-A0A564YPE0-F1
#
_entry.id   AF-A0A564YPE0-F1
#
_cell.length_a   1.000
_cell.length_b   1.000
_cell.length_c   1.000
_cell.angle_alpha   90.00
_cell.angle_beta   90.00
_cell.angle_gamma   90.00
#
_symmetry.space_group_name_H-M   'P 1'
#
loop_
_entity.id
_entity.type
_entity.pdbx_description
1 polymer ?
#
loop_
_entity_poly.entity_id
_entity_poly.type
_entity_poly.pdbx_seq_one_letter_code
_entity_poly.pdbx_strand_id
1 'polypeptide(L)' 'MSGEDVIHSLVEELDKDHSGTVSAKELISGLGDLGVDEATVQAFIEEHDVNGDGQLDAQEIIKFFAALFK' A
#
# COMPACT_ATOMS: atom_id res chain seq x y z
N MET A 1 8.34 14.23 -12.32
CA MET A 1 7.74 13.09 -11.62
C MET A 1 6.97 13.70 -10.46
N SER A 2 5.64 13.72 -10.57
CA SER A 2 4.75 14.13 -9.48
C SER A 2 4.82 13.07 -8.38
N GLY A 3 4.49 13.42 -7.13
CA GLY A 3 4.43 12.42 -6.05
C GLY A 3 3.45 11.28 -6.37
N GLU A 4 2.40 11.60 -7.13
CA GLU A 4 1.41 10.65 -7.63
C GLU A 4 2.01 9.59 -8.55
N ASP A 5 2.97 9.95 -9.42
CA ASP A 5 3.61 9.00 -10.35
C ASP A 5 4.40 7.93 -9.58
N VAL A 6 5.08 8.33 -8.50
CA VAL A 6 5.88 7.41 -7.67
C VAL A 6 4.99 6.42 -6.95
N ILE A 7 3.84 6.89 -6.45
CA ILE A 7 2.87 6.02 -5.77
C ILE A 7 2.21 5.07 -6.77
N HIS A 8 1.87 5.54 -7.97
CA HIS A 8 1.30 4.69 -9.00
C HIS A 8 2.24 3.54 -9.38
N SER A 9 3.53 3.84 -9.58
CA SER A 9 4.53 2.80 -9.85
C SER A 9 4.71 1.82 -8.67
N LEU A 10 4.64 2.30 -7.43
CA LEU A 10 4.69 1.42 -6.24
C LEU A 10 3.48 0.50 -6.17
N VAL A 11 2.28 1.03 -6.44
CA VAL A 11 1.05 0.23 -6.50
C VAL A 11 1.16 -0.81 -7.60
N GLU A 12 1.57 -0.44 -8.81
CA GLU A 12 1.75 -1.40 -9.92
C GLU A 12 2.81 -2.48 -9.65
N GLU A 13 3.87 -2.18 -8.90
CA GLU A 13 4.87 -3.21 -8.54
C GLU A 13 4.35 -4.21 -7.50
N LEU A 14 3.48 -3.76 -6.59
CA LEU A 14 2.92 -4.55 -5.52
C LEU A 14 1.65 -5.31 -5.95
N ASP A 15 0.79 -4.67 -6.75
CA ASP A 15 -0.45 -5.20 -7.31
C ASP A 15 -0.16 -6.33 -8.31
N LYS A 16 -0.12 -7.57 -7.81
CA LYS A 16 0.19 -8.75 -8.63
C LYS A 16 -1.02 -9.17 -9.43
N ASP A 17 -2.22 -8.99 -8.88
CA ASP A 17 -3.46 -9.39 -9.52
C ASP A 17 -4.04 -8.33 -10.49
N HIS A 18 -3.40 -7.16 -10.56
CA HIS A 18 -3.81 -6.01 -11.37
C HIS A 18 -5.22 -5.53 -11.01
N SER A 19 -5.58 -5.62 -9.73
CA SER A 19 -6.87 -5.16 -9.20
C SER A 19 -6.97 -3.63 -9.14
N GLY A 20 -5.84 -2.92 -9.20
CA GLY A 20 -5.75 -1.47 -8.98
C GLY A 20 -5.73 -1.08 -7.50
N THR A 21 -5.67 -2.07 -6.62
CA THR A 21 -5.58 -1.93 -5.15
C THR A 21 -4.47 -2.83 -4.64
N VAL A 22 -3.92 -2.54 -3.47
CA VAL A 22 -2.93 -3.41 -2.86
C VAL A 22 -3.54 -4.09 -1.64
N SER A 23 -3.77 -5.39 -1.77
CA SER A 23 -4.26 -6.19 -0.66
C SER A 23 -3.17 -6.45 0.38
N ALA A 24 -3.55 -6.78 1.61
CA ALA A 24 -2.59 -7.17 2.65
C ALA A 24 -1.65 -8.27 2.19
N LYS A 25 -2.15 -9.25 1.45
CA LYS A 25 -1.34 -10.36 0.94
C LYS A 25 -0.31 -9.89 -0.08
N GLU A 26 -0.64 -8.95 -0.93
CA GLU A 26 0.28 -8.40 -1.93
C GLU A 26 1.34 -7.51 -1.30
N LEU A 27 0.94 -6.68 -0.33
CA LEU A 27 1.88 -5.93 0.50
C LEU A 27 2.82 -6.85 1.27
N ILE A 28 2.31 -7.89 1.94
CA ILE A 28 3.13 -8.89 2.65
C ILE A 28 4.05 -9.63 1.68
N SER A 29 3.55 -9.98 0.49
CA SER A 29 4.36 -10.71 -0.48
C SER A 29 5.44 -9.82 -1.11
N GLY A 30 5.19 -8.52 -1.28
CA GLY A 30 6.18 -7.57 -1.82
C GLY A 30 7.15 -7.00 -0.76
N LEU A 31 6.67 -6.76 0.46
CA LEU A 31 7.47 -6.31 1.61
C LEU A 31 8.11 -7.47 2.38
N GLY A 32 7.64 -8.70 2.19
CA GLY A 32 8.23 -9.90 2.76
C GLY A 32 9.65 -10.14 2.27
N ASP A 33 9.95 -9.76 1.01
CA ASP A 33 11.32 -9.70 0.48
C ASP A 33 12.18 -8.63 1.17
N LEU A 34 11.55 -7.59 1.75
CA LEU A 34 12.20 -6.56 2.57
C LEU A 34 12.28 -6.95 4.06
N GLY A 35 11.76 -8.12 4.45
CA GLY A 35 11.80 -8.62 5.83
C GLY A 35 10.78 -8.00 6.77
N VAL A 36 9.66 -7.47 6.25
CA VAL A 36 8.58 -6.91 7.07
C VAL A 36 7.60 -8.02 7.47
N ASP A 37 7.30 -8.13 8.77
CA ASP A 37 6.33 -9.08 9.31
C ASP A 37 4.88 -8.76 8.91
N GLU A 38 4.07 -9.81 8.72
CA GLU A 38 2.64 -9.74 8.42
C GLU A 38 1.88 -8.85 9.41
N ALA A 39 2.19 -8.94 10.71
CA ALA A 39 1.55 -8.11 11.73
C ALA A 39 1.80 -6.60 11.54
N THR A 40 2.99 -6.23 11.04
CA THR A 40 3.33 -4.83 10.75
C THR A 40 2.55 -4.33 9.55
N VAL A 41 2.41 -5.16 8.52
CA VAL A 41 1.61 -4.84 7.33
C VAL A 41 0.12 -4.75 7.68
N GLN A 42 -0.39 -5.67 8.48
CA GLN A 42 -1.78 -5.69 8.94
C GLN A 42 -2.11 -4.40 9.71
N ALA A 43 -1.27 -4.03 10.68
CA ALA A 43 -1.44 -2.80 11.45
C ALA A 43 -1.35 -1.54 10.58
N PHE A 44 -0.46 -1.55 9.59
CA PHE A 44 -0.34 -0.48 8.61
C PHE A 44 -1.60 -0.31 7.77
N ILE A 45 -2.18 -1.42 7.31
CA ILE A 45 -3.42 -1.41 6.54
C ILE A 45 -4.57 -0.94 7.43
N GLU A 46 -4.74 -1.51 8.62
CA GLU A 46 -5.81 -1.08 9.53
C GLU A 46 -5.76 0.41 9.92
N GLU A 47 -4.57 1.02 9.95
CA GLU A 47 -4.41 2.44 10.26
C GLU A 47 -4.67 3.37 9.04
N HIS A 48 -4.53 2.86 7.83
CA HIS A 48 -4.62 3.65 6.60
C HIS A 48 -5.80 3.28 5.68
N ASP A 49 -6.44 2.15 5.93
CA ASP A 49 -7.69 1.70 5.32
C ASP A 49 -8.84 2.57 5.87
N VAL A 50 -9.16 3.62 5.12
CA VAL A 50 -10.21 4.58 5.48
C VAL A 50 -11.57 4.00 5.15
N ASN A 51 -11.64 3.16 4.12
CA ASN A 51 -12.88 2.63 3.58
C ASN A 51 -13.33 1.34 4.33
N GLY A 52 -12.42 0.66 5.03
CA GLY A 52 -12.64 -0.54 5.82
C GLY A 52 -12.75 -1.83 5.02
N ASP A 53 -12.23 -1.89 3.79
CA ASP A 53 -12.30 -3.06 2.91
C ASP A 53 -11.16 -4.07 3.14
N GLY A 54 -10.20 -3.74 4.02
CA GLY A 54 -9.05 -4.56 4.35
C GLY A 54 -7.95 -4.53 3.29
N GLN A 55 -8.00 -3.57 2.38
CA GLN A 55 -7.04 -3.33 1.31
C GLN A 55 -6.66 -1.85 1.29
N LEU A 56 -5.60 -1.51 0.58
CA LEU A 56 -5.23 -0.11 0.37
C LEU A 56 -5.39 0.24 -1.09
N ASP A 57 -6.34 1.14 -1.38
CA ASP A 57 -6.49 1.68 -2.71
C ASP A 57 -5.42 2.75 -3.01
N ALA A 58 -5.22 3.04 -4.30
CA ALA A 58 -4.22 4.03 -4.71
C ALA A 58 -4.43 5.39 -4.04
N GLN A 59 -5.67 5.80 -3.73
CA GLN A 59 -5.93 7.07 -3.06
C GLN A 59 -5.52 7.05 -1.59
N GLU A 60 -5.74 5.93 -0.90
CA GLU A 60 -5.32 5.71 0.49
C GLU A 60 -3.80 5.71 0.62
N ILE A 61 -3.10 5.05 -0.31
CA ILE A 61 -1.62 5.02 -0.33
C ILE A 61 -1.07 6.42 -0.63
N ILE A 62 -1.64 7.15 -1.59
CA ILE A 62 -1.23 8.53 -1.89
C ILE A 62 -1.42 9.42 -0.65
N LYS A 63 -2.57 9.32 0.02
CA LYS A 63 -2.84 10.10 1.25
C LYS A 63 -1.85 9.77 2.35
N PHE A 64 -1.51 8.49 2.53
CA PHE A 64 -0.53 8.07 3.52
C PHE A 64 0.84 8.70 3.27
N PHE A 65 1.41 8.50 2.08
CA PHE A 65 2.74 9.05 1.77
C PHE A 65 2.74 10.58 1.74
N ALA A 66 1.66 11.22 1.28
CA ALA A 66 1.51 12.67 1.36
C ALA A 66 1.47 13.19 2.81
N ALA A 67 0.92 12.41 3.75
CA ALA A 67 0.94 12.74 5.18
C ALA A 67 2.31 12.48 5.83
N LEU A 68 3.06 11.50 5.33
CA LEU A 68 4.39 11.12 5.85
C LEU A 68 5.49 12.15 5.50
N PHE A 69 5.40 12.83 4.35
CA PHE A 69 6.42 13.79 3.87
C PHE A 69 6.15 15.26 4.24
N LYS A 70 5.50 15.54 5.37
CA LYS A 70 5.24 16.93 5.82
C LYS A 70 6.40 17.56 6.58
#